data_AF-A0A524M3Z9-F1
#
_entry.id   AF-A0A524M3Z9-F1
#
_cell.length_a   1.000
_cell.length_b   1.000
_cell.length_c   1.000
_cell.angle_alpha   90.00
_cell.angle_beta   90.00
_cell.angle_gamma   90.00
#
_symmetry.space_group_name_H-M   'P 1'
#
loop_
_entity.id
_entity.type
_entity.pdbx_description
1 polymer ?
#
loop_
_entity_poly.entity_id
_entity_poly.type
_entity_poly.pdbx_seq_one_letter_code
_entity_poly.pdbx_strand_id
1 'polypeptide(L)'
;MDKGDLNPKPCEDVLDDKNRGKLLLDMGRVLRHPLLFLRVTDPFISSHHPACNHFESHLVTIRGRKWCIGCTFNSISFFSAMLFLFGIWLIDNTFFIRFYLFWGGVFLSIFYFLLSASNITEERKRAKIGSKFLLGTGFAFICWFVLLFEGFFTNLVPKFFIILTLYIGFVTILNIKRSFEIFKECENCEYKMRWSKCPGFRDVACKLLDAEFLHAEVVSE
;
A
#
# COMPACT_ATOMS: atom_id res chain seq x y z
N MET A 1 -12.03 4.56 45.01
CA MET A 1 -12.19 4.33 43.56
C MET A 1 -12.26 2.83 43.37
N ASP A 2 -13.48 2.30 43.30
CA ASP A 2 -13.73 0.88 43.09
C ASP A 2 -13.16 0.47 41.75
N LYS A 3 -12.22 -0.47 41.76
CA LYS A 3 -11.88 -1.26 40.56
C LYS A 3 -12.94 -2.35 40.44
N GLY A 4 -14.16 -1.94 40.11
CA GLY A 4 -15.27 -2.86 39.82
C GLY A 4 -14.86 -3.84 38.73
N ASP A 5 -15.29 -5.09 38.88
CA ASP A 5 -15.01 -6.26 38.04
C ASP A 5 -14.77 -5.92 36.56
N LEU A 6 -13.50 -5.79 36.20
CA LEU A 6 -13.03 -5.68 34.82
C LEU A 6 -12.92 -7.08 34.23
N ASN A 7 -14.03 -7.80 34.14
CA ASN A 7 -14.07 -8.88 33.17
C ASN A 7 -14.09 -8.21 31.79
N PRO A 8 -13.05 -8.40 30.94
CA PRO A 8 -13.02 -7.79 29.63
C PRO A 8 -14.25 -8.29 28.87
N LYS A 9 -15.12 -7.35 28.46
CA LYS A 9 -16.24 -7.70 27.59
C LYS A 9 -15.67 -8.36 26.33
N PRO A 10 -16.31 -9.43 25.81
CA PRO A 10 -16.03 -9.94 24.49
C PRO A 10 -15.91 -8.80 23.48
N CYS A 11 -14.93 -8.87 22.58
CA CYS A 11 -14.70 -7.83 21.58
C CYS A 11 -16.00 -7.52 20.80
N GLU A 12 -16.77 -8.56 20.49
CA GLU A 12 -18.02 -8.49 19.77
C GLU A 12 -19.02 -7.58 20.49
N ASP A 13 -19.11 -7.67 21.80
CA ASP A 13 -20.01 -6.85 22.61
C ASP A 13 -19.62 -5.37 22.53
N VAL A 14 -18.31 -5.07 22.54
CA VAL A 14 -17.82 -3.70 22.39
C VAL A 14 -18.03 -3.18 20.96
N LEU A 15 -17.84 -4.03 19.95
CA LEU A 15 -17.94 -3.62 18.56
C LEU A 15 -19.38 -3.47 18.07
N ASP A 16 -20.30 -4.29 18.57
CA ASP A 16 -21.70 -4.33 18.16
C ASP A 16 -22.63 -3.49 19.05
N ASP A 17 -22.13 -2.92 20.15
CA ASP A 17 -22.88 -1.99 21.01
C ASP A 17 -23.37 -0.77 20.20
N LYS A 18 -24.69 -0.56 20.21
CA LYS A 18 -25.37 0.54 19.52
C LYS A 18 -25.04 1.90 20.14
N ASN A 19 -24.73 1.91 21.43
CA ASN A 19 -24.39 3.10 22.20
C ASN A 19 -22.88 3.32 22.27
N ARG A 20 -22.08 2.49 21.58
CA ARG A 20 -20.63 2.72 21.52
C ARG A 20 -20.38 4.07 20.84
N GLY A 21 -19.59 4.92 21.50
CA GLY A 21 -19.06 6.14 20.90
C GLY A 21 -18.02 5.82 19.82
N LYS A 22 -17.12 6.77 19.56
CA LYS A 22 -16.01 6.55 18.62
C LYS A 22 -15.01 5.56 19.23
N LEU A 23 -14.38 4.76 18.37
CA LEU A 23 -13.20 4.00 18.78
C LEU A 23 -12.00 4.94 18.75
N LEU A 24 -11.36 5.13 19.89
CA LEU A 24 -10.19 5.97 20.05
C LEU A 24 -8.93 5.11 20.17
N LEU A 25 -7.88 5.51 19.47
CA LEU A 25 -6.57 4.85 19.52
C LEU A 25 -5.75 5.45 20.67
N ASP A 26 -5.29 4.63 21.61
CA ASP A 26 -4.36 5.06 22.67
C ASP A 26 -2.94 5.23 22.10
N MET A 27 -2.65 6.44 21.61
CA MET A 27 -1.34 6.80 21.10
C MET A 27 -0.23 6.67 22.16
N GLY A 28 -0.55 6.87 23.44
CA GLY A 28 0.42 6.71 24.54
C GLY A 28 0.87 5.26 24.69
N ARG A 29 -0.03 4.30 24.46
CA ARG A 29 0.32 2.87 24.42
C ARG A 29 1.05 2.49 23.15
N VAL A 30 0.63 2.99 21.98
CA VAL A 30 1.32 2.76 20.69
C VAL A 30 2.79 3.16 20.78
N LEU A 31 3.08 4.32 21.37
CA LEU A 31 4.45 4.82 21.56
C LEU A 31 5.26 3.98 22.57
N ARG A 32 4.62 3.44 23.62
CA ARG A 32 5.30 2.58 24.60
C ARG A 32 5.55 1.16 24.09
N HIS A 33 4.68 0.63 23.22
CA HIS A 33 4.74 -0.74 22.72
C HIS A 33 4.64 -0.82 21.18
N PRO A 34 5.56 -0.17 20.43
CA PRO A 34 5.47 -0.08 18.98
C PRO A 34 5.58 -1.43 18.28
N LEU A 35 6.43 -2.34 18.76
CA LEU A 35 6.58 -3.68 18.19
C LEU A 35 5.32 -4.53 18.34
N LEU A 36 4.65 -4.41 19.50
CA LEU A 36 3.39 -5.12 19.73
C LEU A 36 2.29 -4.56 18.83
N PHE A 37 2.22 -3.23 18.70
CA PHE A 37 1.28 -2.58 17.78
C PHE A 37 1.50 -3.03 16.33
N LEU A 38 2.76 -3.04 15.86
CA LEU A 38 3.09 -3.54 14.52
C LEU A 38 2.73 -5.01 14.33
N ARG A 39 2.93 -5.86 15.35
CA ARG A 39 2.56 -7.29 15.28
C ARG A 39 1.04 -7.47 15.19
N VAL A 40 0.27 -6.68 15.92
CA VAL A 40 -1.20 -6.71 15.91
C VAL A 40 -1.75 -6.17 14.58
N THR A 41 -1.09 -5.17 14.01
CA THR A 41 -1.47 -4.53 12.74
C THR A 41 -0.80 -5.17 11.50
N ASP A 42 0.08 -6.15 11.65
CA ASP A 42 0.83 -6.81 10.55
C ASP A 42 -0.04 -7.18 9.33
N PRO A 43 -1.23 -7.79 9.50
CA PRO A 43 -2.08 -8.14 8.35
C PRO A 43 -2.57 -6.92 7.56
N PHE A 44 -2.73 -5.78 8.25
CA PHE A 44 -3.19 -4.53 7.67
C PHE A 44 -2.08 -3.79 6.92
N ILE A 45 -0.84 -3.91 7.40
CA ILE A 45 0.34 -3.30 6.76
C ILE A 45 0.60 -3.94 5.38
N SER A 46 0.49 -5.27 5.28
CA SER A 46 0.70 -5.99 4.01
C SER A 46 -0.50 -5.91 3.06
N SER A 47 -1.70 -5.76 3.62
CA SER A 47 -2.94 -5.65 2.87
C SER A 47 -3.97 -4.84 3.63
N HIS A 48 -4.42 -3.73 3.04
CA HIS A 48 -5.40 -2.84 3.66
C HIS A 48 -6.75 -3.53 4.00
N HIS A 49 -7.09 -4.61 3.29
CA HIS A 49 -8.28 -5.43 3.54
C HIS A 49 -7.92 -6.92 3.53
N PRO A 50 -7.26 -7.44 4.58
CA PRO A 50 -6.69 -8.80 4.57
C PRO A 50 -7.76 -9.89 4.55
N ALA A 51 -8.93 -9.63 5.12
CA ALA A 51 -9.98 -10.63 5.34
C ALA A 51 -11.30 -10.34 4.58
N CYS A 52 -11.32 -9.35 3.68
CA CYS A 52 -12.52 -9.03 2.91
C CYS A 52 -12.59 -9.80 1.58
N ASN A 53 -13.68 -10.54 1.36
CA ASN A 53 -13.90 -11.36 0.16
C ASN A 53 -13.91 -10.53 -1.14
N HIS A 54 -14.39 -9.28 -1.09
CA HIS A 54 -14.39 -8.36 -2.24
C HIS A 54 -12.99 -8.06 -2.80
N PHE A 55 -11.95 -8.16 -1.96
CA PHE A 55 -10.58 -7.83 -2.35
C PHE A 55 -9.70 -9.05 -2.63
N GLU A 56 -10.22 -10.27 -2.63
CA GLU A 56 -9.41 -11.49 -2.84
C GLU A 56 -8.67 -11.53 -4.18
N SER A 57 -9.22 -10.89 -5.22
CA SER A 57 -8.57 -10.76 -6.52
C SER A 57 -7.36 -9.81 -6.50
N HIS A 58 -7.24 -8.94 -5.49
CA HIS A 58 -6.14 -7.99 -5.29
C HIS A 58 -5.05 -8.51 -4.33
N LEU A 59 -5.25 -9.71 -3.78
CA LEU A 59 -4.35 -10.32 -2.82
C LEU A 59 -3.61 -11.52 -3.44
N VAL A 60 -2.35 -11.67 -3.05
CA VAL A 60 -1.55 -12.87 -3.30
C VAL A 60 -1.09 -13.44 -1.97
N THR A 61 -1.22 -14.75 -1.80
CA THR A 61 -0.77 -15.43 -0.58
C THR A 61 0.62 -16.00 -0.81
N ILE A 62 1.60 -15.55 -0.03
CA ILE A 62 3.00 -16.01 -0.08
C ILE A 62 3.37 -16.49 1.31
N ARG A 63 3.70 -17.79 1.44
CA ARG A 63 4.03 -18.45 2.73
C ARG A 63 2.99 -18.19 3.84
N GLY A 64 1.71 -18.28 3.49
CA GLY A 64 0.60 -18.05 4.44
C GLY A 64 0.29 -16.59 4.78
N ARG A 65 1.09 -15.63 4.31
CA ARG A 65 0.80 -14.19 4.46
C ARG A 65 0.13 -13.64 3.21
N LYS A 66 -0.87 -12.77 3.41
CA LYS A 66 -1.57 -12.08 2.31
C LYS A 66 -0.86 -10.76 2.00
N TRP A 67 -0.53 -10.57 0.73
CA TRP A 67 0.17 -9.40 0.23
C TRP A 67 -0.69 -8.71 -0.81
N CYS A 68 -0.75 -7.38 -0.75
CA CYS A 68 -1.38 -6.63 -1.81
C CYS A 68 -0.55 -6.71 -3.10
N ILE A 69 -1.16 -7.17 -4.19
CA ILE A 69 -0.51 -7.23 -5.51
C ILE A 69 0.02 -5.85 -5.93
N GLY A 70 -0.79 -4.80 -5.71
CA GLY A 70 -0.42 -3.43 -6.10
C GLY A 70 0.84 -2.91 -5.41
N CYS A 71 0.87 -2.90 -4.07
CA CYS A 71 2.04 -2.40 -3.32
C CYS A 71 3.28 -3.27 -3.56
N THR A 72 3.11 -4.58 -3.42
CA THR A 72 4.23 -5.52 -3.38
C THR A 72 4.94 -5.57 -4.73
N PHE A 73 4.20 -5.76 -5.83
CA PHE A 73 4.82 -5.89 -7.15
C PHE A 73 5.26 -4.56 -7.74
N ASN A 74 4.67 -3.41 -7.38
CA ASN A 74 5.20 -2.11 -7.78
C ASN A 74 6.61 -1.89 -7.19
N SER A 75 6.76 -2.10 -5.88
CA SER A 75 8.05 -1.93 -5.21
C SER A 75 9.08 -2.92 -5.74
N ILE A 76 8.74 -4.22 -5.77
CA ILE A 76 9.64 -5.26 -6.28
C ILE A 76 10.06 -4.97 -7.72
N SER A 77 9.11 -4.64 -8.60
CA SER A 77 9.42 -4.34 -9.99
C SER A 77 10.42 -3.19 -10.11
N PHE A 78 10.16 -2.07 -9.45
CA PHE A 78 11.03 -0.90 -9.53
C PHE A 78 12.45 -1.24 -9.05
N PHE A 79 12.59 -1.82 -7.86
CA PHE A 79 13.92 -2.15 -7.32
C PHE A 79 14.63 -3.22 -8.14
N SER A 80 13.91 -4.22 -8.65
CA SER A 80 14.49 -5.23 -9.55
C SER A 80 14.99 -4.63 -10.86
N ALA A 81 14.24 -3.70 -11.45
CA ALA A 81 14.63 -3.03 -12.68
C ALA A 81 15.83 -2.10 -12.45
N MET A 82 15.85 -1.35 -11.33
CA MET A 82 16.98 -0.53 -10.94
C MET A 82 18.26 -1.36 -10.75
N LEU A 83 18.17 -2.48 -10.04
CA LEU A 83 19.31 -3.39 -9.81
C LEU A 83 19.79 -4.03 -11.11
N PHE A 84 18.86 -4.46 -11.97
CA PHE A 84 19.19 -5.03 -13.27
C PHE A 84 19.91 -4.03 -14.18
N LEU A 85 19.39 -2.80 -14.29
CA LEU A 85 20.03 -1.73 -15.03
C LEU A 85 21.39 -1.37 -14.45
N PHE A 86 21.53 -1.33 -13.12
CA PHE A 86 22.82 -1.13 -12.48
C PHE A 86 23.83 -2.22 -12.88
N GLY A 87 23.41 -3.49 -12.94
CA GLY A 87 24.22 -4.59 -13.43
C GLY A 87 24.65 -4.42 -14.89
N ILE A 88 23.75 -4.02 -15.79
CA ILE A 88 24.09 -3.74 -17.20
C ILE A 88 25.09 -2.59 -17.28
N TRP A 89 24.86 -1.51 -16.53
CA TRP A 89 25.72 -0.33 -16.54
C TRP A 89 27.17 -0.65 -16.11
N LEU A 90 27.35 -1.57 -15.16
CA LEU A 90 28.68 -2.04 -14.73
C LEU A 90 29.41 -2.86 -15.82
N ILE A 91 28.66 -3.54 -16.69
CA ILE A 91 29.22 -4.36 -17.77
C ILE A 91 29.52 -3.51 -19.00
N ASP A 92 28.53 -2.72 -19.45
CA ASP A 92 28.62 -1.90 -20.65
C ASP A 92 27.67 -0.69 -20.54
N ASN A 93 28.26 0.51 -20.56
CA ASN A 93 27.51 1.76 -20.46
C ASN A 93 26.96 2.24 -21.82
N THR A 94 27.31 1.61 -22.94
CA THR A 94 26.87 2.04 -24.27
C THR A 94 25.36 1.89 -24.47
N PHE A 95 24.72 0.98 -23.73
CA PHE A 95 23.26 0.80 -23.73
C PHE A 95 22.50 1.95 -23.04
N PHE A 96 23.18 2.80 -22.28
CA PHE A 96 22.58 3.87 -21.47
C PHE A 96 22.41 5.18 -22.24
N ILE A 97 21.87 5.10 -23.46
CA ILE A 97 21.55 6.27 -24.26
C ILE A 97 20.33 6.98 -23.66
N ARG A 98 20.55 8.21 -23.18
CA ARG A 98 19.56 9.06 -22.50
C ARG A 98 18.22 9.12 -23.23
N PHE A 99 18.25 9.29 -24.56
CA PHE A 99 17.04 9.37 -25.39
C PHE A 99 16.17 8.11 -25.28
N TYR A 100 16.77 6.91 -25.39
CA TYR A 100 16.03 5.65 -25.32
C TYR A 100 15.55 5.35 -23.89
N LEU A 101 16.32 5.71 -22.86
CA LEU A 101 15.89 5.56 -21.48
C LEU A 101 14.65 6.41 -21.19
N PHE A 102 14.66 7.70 -21.56
CA PHE A 102 13.53 8.58 -21.32
C PHE A 102 12.28 8.12 -22.09
N TRP A 103 12.38 7.98 -23.41
CA TRP A 103 11.22 7.62 -24.24
C TRP A 103 10.76 6.19 -24.01
N GLY A 104 11.68 5.25 -23.74
CA GLY A 104 11.33 3.89 -23.34
C GLY A 104 10.57 3.87 -22.01
N GLY A 105 11.02 4.65 -21.03
CA GLY A 105 10.34 4.79 -19.74
C GLY A 105 8.93 5.39 -19.86
N VAL A 106 8.79 6.46 -20.67
CA VAL A 106 7.50 7.08 -20.97
C VAL A 106 6.57 6.11 -21.71
N PHE A 107 7.08 5.42 -22.74
CA PHE A 107 6.30 4.44 -23.51
C PHE A 107 5.79 3.31 -22.62
N LEU A 108 6.65 2.70 -21.79
CA LEU A 108 6.26 1.65 -20.85
C LEU A 108 5.20 2.13 -19.85
N SER A 109 5.31 3.37 -19.37
CA SER A 109 4.35 3.97 -18.45
C SER A 109 2.98 4.21 -19.12
N ILE A 110 2.97 4.76 -20.34
CA ILE A 110 1.75 4.94 -21.13
C ILE A 110 1.11 3.57 -21.43
N PHE A 111 1.91 2.59 -21.84
CA PHE A 111 1.44 1.24 -22.13
C PHE A 111 0.82 0.58 -20.89
N TYR A 112 1.41 0.77 -19.71
CA TYR A 112 0.77 0.37 -18.45
C TYR A 112 -0.60 1.03 -18.25
N PHE A 113 -0.73 2.34 -18.47
CA PHE A 113 -2.01 3.02 -18.32
C PHE A 113 -3.06 2.50 -19.30
N LEU A 114 -2.68 2.22 -20.55
CA LEU A 114 -3.56 1.61 -21.55
C LEU A 114 -4.01 0.20 -21.12
N LEU A 115 -3.10 -0.64 -20.64
CA LEU A 115 -3.43 -1.98 -20.10
C LEU A 115 -4.27 -1.92 -18.82
N SER A 116 -4.05 -0.91 -17.98
CA SER A 116 -4.84 -0.69 -16.77
C SER A 116 -6.24 -0.16 -17.08
N ALA A 117 -6.43 0.53 -18.21
CA ALA A 117 -7.71 1.09 -18.63
C ALA A 117 -8.56 0.09 -19.43
N SER A 118 -7.94 -0.92 -20.05
CA SER A 118 -8.65 -1.88 -20.92
C SER A 118 -9.45 -2.95 -20.17
N ASN A 119 -9.50 -2.93 -18.83
CA ASN A 119 -10.09 -3.97 -17.95
C ASN A 119 -9.53 -5.40 -18.14
N ILE A 120 -8.70 -5.66 -19.15
CA ILE A 120 -8.03 -6.96 -19.40
C ILE A 120 -7.18 -7.39 -18.19
N THR A 121 -6.65 -6.42 -17.45
CA THR A 121 -5.84 -6.66 -16.26
C THR A 121 -6.65 -7.09 -15.03
N GLU A 122 -7.98 -6.95 -15.04
CA GLU A 122 -8.83 -7.32 -13.91
C GLU A 122 -9.13 -8.83 -13.89
N GLU A 123 -9.37 -9.45 -15.05
CA GLU A 123 -9.71 -10.86 -15.13
C GLU A 123 -8.54 -11.80 -14.79
N ARG A 124 -7.30 -11.38 -15.12
CA ARG A 124 -6.12 -12.25 -15.02
C ARG A 124 -5.09 -11.70 -14.03
N LYS A 125 -4.95 -12.35 -12.87
CA LYS A 125 -3.93 -12.02 -11.84
C LYS A 125 -2.53 -11.84 -12.43
N ARG A 126 -2.13 -12.69 -13.39
CA ARG A 126 -0.83 -12.60 -14.08
C ARG A 126 -0.68 -11.33 -14.91
N ALA A 127 -1.73 -10.90 -15.61
CA ALA A 127 -1.71 -9.66 -16.39
C ALA A 127 -1.59 -8.44 -15.47
N LYS A 128 -2.26 -8.46 -14.31
CA LYS A 128 -2.14 -7.43 -13.27
C LYS A 128 -0.72 -7.33 -12.71
N ILE A 129 -0.08 -8.47 -12.43
CA ILE A 129 1.32 -8.50 -11.97
C ILE A 129 2.24 -7.98 -13.08
N GLY A 130 2.09 -8.47 -14.31
CA GLY A 130 2.89 -8.04 -15.46
C GLY A 130 2.77 -6.54 -15.75
N SER A 131 1.57 -5.96 -15.60
CA SER A 131 1.38 -4.52 -15.77
C SER A 131 2.12 -3.71 -14.69
N LYS A 132 2.19 -4.19 -13.45
CA LYS A 132 3.03 -3.55 -12.41
C LYS A 132 4.52 -3.64 -12.75
N PHE A 133 4.95 -4.71 -13.41
CA PHE A 133 6.33 -4.82 -13.89
C PHE A 133 6.67 -3.81 -14.99
N LEU A 134 5.74 -3.57 -15.93
CA LEU A 134 5.91 -2.53 -16.94
C LEU A 134 6.03 -1.14 -16.31
N LEU A 135 5.20 -0.86 -15.30
CA LEU A 135 5.20 0.41 -14.61
C LEU A 135 6.50 0.67 -13.84
N GLY A 136 6.93 -0.28 -13.02
CA GLY A 136 8.16 -0.12 -12.22
C GLY A 136 9.41 -0.05 -13.11
N THR A 137 9.45 -0.82 -14.20
CA THR A 137 10.53 -0.76 -15.20
C THR A 137 10.55 0.59 -15.92
N GLY A 138 9.38 1.08 -16.36
CA GLY A 138 9.27 2.38 -17.02
C GLY A 138 9.74 3.52 -16.11
N PHE A 139 9.37 3.48 -14.83
CA PHE A 139 9.82 4.47 -13.85
C PHE A 139 11.33 4.35 -13.56
N ALA A 140 11.89 3.14 -13.50
CA ALA A 140 13.33 2.92 -13.35
C ALA A 140 14.12 3.53 -14.54
N PHE A 141 13.63 3.39 -15.76
CA PHE A 141 14.26 3.98 -16.96
C PHE A 141 14.31 5.51 -16.86
N ILE A 142 13.22 6.14 -16.39
CA ILE A 142 13.17 7.59 -16.16
C ILE A 142 14.16 8.00 -15.07
N CYS A 143 14.28 7.23 -13.98
CA CYS A 143 15.26 7.50 -12.92
C CYS A 143 16.69 7.45 -13.47
N TRP A 144 17.02 6.44 -14.29
CA TRP A 144 18.33 6.33 -14.94
C TRP A 144 18.61 7.49 -15.90
N PHE A 145 17.60 7.94 -16.66
CA PHE A 145 17.72 9.15 -17.47
C PHE A 145 18.11 10.37 -16.62
N VAL A 146 17.47 10.58 -15.47
CA VAL A 146 17.81 11.67 -14.55
C VAL A 146 19.22 11.52 -13.97
N LEU A 147 19.61 10.29 -13.58
CA LEU A 147 20.95 10.01 -13.04
C LEU A 147 22.06 10.32 -14.03
N LEU A 148 21.84 10.03 -15.32
CA LEU A 148 22.81 10.24 -16.40
C LEU A 148 22.79 11.65 -16.99
N PHE A 149 21.95 12.55 -16.47
CA PHE A 149 21.90 13.91 -16.97
C PHE A 149 23.13 14.71 -16.50
N GLU A 150 23.96 15.17 -17.45
CA GLU A 150 25.22 15.88 -17.20
C GLU A 150 25.10 17.42 -17.24
N GLY A 151 23.89 17.98 -17.18
CA GLY A 151 23.66 19.44 -17.22
C GLY A 151 23.91 20.15 -15.88
N PHE A 152 23.12 21.19 -15.60
CA PHE A 152 23.19 22.04 -14.38
C PHE A 152 23.21 21.27 -13.04
N PHE A 153 22.83 20.00 -13.07
CA PHE A 153 22.80 19.09 -11.94
C PHE A 153 23.97 18.09 -11.96
N THR A 154 25.22 18.54 -12.11
CA THR A 154 26.38 17.62 -12.03
C THR A 154 26.46 16.91 -10.68
N ASN A 155 26.03 17.59 -9.61
CA ASN A 155 25.95 17.02 -8.26
C ASN A 155 24.88 15.93 -8.14
N LEU A 156 25.17 14.87 -7.40
CA LEU A 156 24.22 13.77 -7.15
C LEU A 156 23.01 14.21 -6.33
N VAL A 157 23.20 15.14 -5.38
CA VAL A 157 22.14 15.61 -4.45
C VAL A 157 20.89 16.12 -5.17
N PRO A 158 20.97 17.09 -6.11
CA PRO A 158 19.78 17.55 -6.82
C PRO A 158 19.14 16.46 -7.70
N LYS A 159 19.93 15.53 -8.27
CA LYS A 159 19.38 14.39 -9.03
C LYS A 159 18.52 13.50 -8.14
N PHE A 160 19.01 13.15 -6.94
CA PHE A 160 18.23 12.39 -5.96
C PHE A 160 16.97 13.13 -5.54
N PHE A 161 17.05 14.45 -5.36
CA PHE A 161 15.88 15.26 -4.98
C PHE A 161 14.81 15.25 -6.08
N ILE A 162 15.21 15.36 -7.35
CA ILE A 162 14.31 15.25 -8.51
C ILE A 162 13.67 13.86 -8.57
N ILE A 163 14.47 12.79 -8.46
CA ILE A 163 13.97 11.41 -8.46
C ILE A 163 12.98 11.18 -7.31
N LEU A 164 13.32 11.64 -6.11
CA LEU A 164 12.45 11.53 -4.94
C LEU A 164 11.12 12.28 -5.15
N THR A 165 11.18 13.48 -5.71
CA THR A 165 9.99 14.30 -5.99
C THR A 165 9.10 13.62 -7.03
N LEU A 166 9.69 13.12 -8.14
CA LEU A 166 8.97 12.36 -9.16
C LEU A 166 8.35 11.09 -8.57
N TYR A 167 9.09 10.36 -7.73
CA TYR A 167 8.62 9.15 -7.06
C TYR A 167 7.44 9.44 -6.14
N ILE A 168 7.55 10.44 -5.26
CA ILE A 168 6.48 10.81 -4.33
C ILE A 168 5.24 11.27 -5.11
N GLY A 169 5.40 12.13 -6.11
CA GLY A 169 4.28 12.59 -6.94
C GLY A 169 3.59 11.43 -7.65
N PHE A 170 4.36 10.52 -8.23
CA PHE A 170 3.84 9.34 -8.91
C PHE A 170 3.12 8.38 -7.97
N VAL A 171 3.73 8.02 -6.84
CA VAL A 171 3.12 7.16 -5.81
C VAL A 171 1.85 7.80 -5.25
N THR A 172 1.83 9.12 -5.06
CA THR A 172 0.66 9.86 -4.59
C THR A 172 -0.50 9.73 -5.57
N ILE A 173 -0.27 9.92 -6.87
CA ILE A 173 -1.31 9.75 -7.90
C ILE A 173 -1.86 8.32 -7.89
N LEU A 174 -0.99 7.30 -7.82
CA LEU A 174 -1.42 5.91 -7.75
C LEU A 174 -2.22 5.60 -6.48
N ASN A 175 -1.80 6.13 -5.34
CA ASN A 175 -2.50 5.97 -4.07
C ASN A 175 -3.86 6.66 -4.10
N ILE A 176 -3.97 7.86 -4.68
CA ILE A 176 -5.25 8.56 -4.86
C ILE A 176 -6.21 7.72 -5.71
N LYS A 177 -5.78 7.28 -6.91
CA LYS A 177 -6.59 6.42 -7.79
C LYS A 177 -7.09 5.18 -7.04
N ARG A 178 -6.17 4.51 -6.34
CA ARG A 178 -6.49 3.30 -5.59
C ARG A 178 -7.44 3.56 -4.42
N SER A 179 -7.27 4.66 -3.70
CA SER A 179 -8.18 5.05 -2.63
C SER A 179 -9.58 5.26 -3.18
N PHE A 180 -9.75 5.90 -4.34
CA PHE A 180 -11.05 6.04 -4.98
C PHE A 180 -11.68 4.69 -5.37
N GLU A 181 -10.90 3.75 -5.90
CA GLU A 181 -11.37 2.39 -6.20
C GLU A 181 -11.86 1.67 -4.93
N ILE A 182 -11.09 1.77 -3.84
CA ILE A 182 -11.46 1.18 -2.54
C ILE A 182 -12.73 1.84 -1.98
N PHE A 183 -12.81 3.17 -2.02
CA PHE A 183 -13.99 3.89 -1.57
C PHE A 183 -15.23 3.47 -2.35
N LYS A 184 -15.13 3.41 -3.68
CA LYS A 184 -16.25 2.97 -4.54
C LYS A 184 -16.69 1.54 -4.22
N GLU A 185 -15.76 0.61 -4.03
CA GLU A 185 -16.08 -0.78 -3.66
C GLU A 185 -16.74 -0.84 -2.27
N CYS A 186 -16.19 -0.13 -1.28
CA CYS A 186 -16.70 -0.12 0.08
C CYS A 186 -18.05 0.61 0.24
N GLU A 187 -18.35 1.58 -0.63
CA GLU A 187 -19.65 2.26 -0.69
C GLU A 187 -20.76 1.33 -1.19
N ASN A 188 -20.44 0.48 -2.17
CA ASN A 188 -21.36 -0.49 -2.76
C ASN A 188 -21.51 -1.77 -1.91
N CYS A 189 -20.65 -1.96 -0.91
CA CYS A 189 -20.71 -3.11 -0.01
C CYS A 189 -21.86 -3.00 1.02
N GLU A 190 -22.35 -4.13 1.52
CA GLU A 190 -23.44 -4.20 2.51
C GLU A 190 -23.15 -3.39 3.79
N TYR A 191 -21.87 -3.22 4.13
CA TYR A 191 -21.44 -2.47 5.32
C TYR A 191 -21.33 -0.96 5.09
N LYS A 192 -21.41 -0.44 3.86
CA LYS A 192 -21.35 1.00 3.51
C LYS A 192 -20.25 1.76 4.27
N MET A 193 -19.00 1.30 4.17
CA MET A 193 -17.85 1.82 4.90
C MET A 193 -17.94 1.80 6.45
N ARG A 194 -18.82 1.00 7.06
CA ARG A 194 -18.84 0.81 8.52
C ARG A 194 -17.79 -0.22 8.94
N TRP A 195 -16.54 0.24 9.05
CA TRP A 195 -15.35 -0.59 9.32
C TRP A 195 -15.50 -1.51 10.54
N SER A 196 -16.19 -1.08 11.60
CA SER A 196 -16.40 -1.90 12.79
C SER A 196 -17.27 -3.13 12.59
N LYS A 197 -18.21 -3.06 11.64
CA LYS A 197 -19.12 -4.16 11.30
C LYS A 197 -18.58 -4.99 10.15
N CYS A 198 -17.60 -4.48 9.41
CA CYS A 198 -17.00 -5.17 8.27
C CYS A 198 -16.20 -6.38 8.76
N PRO A 199 -16.52 -7.61 8.33
CA PRO A 199 -15.81 -8.82 8.76
C PRO A 199 -14.33 -8.75 8.38
N GLY A 200 -14.01 -8.08 7.26
CA GLY A 200 -12.63 -7.90 6.81
C GLY A 200 -11.74 -7.03 7.72
N PHE A 201 -12.33 -6.27 8.63
CA PHE A 201 -11.63 -5.38 9.57
C PHE A 201 -11.90 -5.73 11.04
N ARG A 202 -12.99 -6.45 11.33
CA ARG A 202 -13.41 -6.88 12.67
C ARG A 202 -12.29 -7.60 13.43
N ASP A 203 -11.64 -8.59 12.81
CA ASP A 203 -10.56 -9.35 13.44
C ASP A 203 -9.38 -8.48 13.89
N VAL A 204 -9.05 -7.45 13.10
CA VAL A 204 -7.96 -6.53 13.42
C VAL A 204 -8.38 -5.60 14.54
N ALA A 205 -9.62 -5.09 14.50
CA ALA A 205 -10.18 -4.27 15.57
C ALA A 205 -10.23 -5.02 16.90
N CYS A 206 -10.60 -6.31 16.90
CA CYS A 206 -10.59 -7.13 18.10
C CYS A 206 -9.19 -7.31 18.66
N LYS A 207 -8.21 -7.69 17.82
CA LYS A 207 -6.82 -7.81 18.31
C LYS A 207 -6.28 -6.49 18.88
N LEU A 208 -6.72 -5.35 18.35
CA LEU A 208 -6.35 -4.03 18.87
C LEU A 208 -7.06 -3.70 20.19
N LEU A 209 -8.33 -4.10 20.35
CA LEU A 209 -9.07 -3.98 21.62
C LEU A 209 -8.47 -4.88 22.71
N ASP A 210 -8.19 -6.14 22.38
CA ASP A 210 -7.60 -7.12 23.31
C ASP A 210 -6.19 -6.72 23.75
N ALA A 211 -5.42 -6.10 22.86
CA ALA A 211 -4.12 -5.53 23.18
C ALA A 211 -4.20 -4.14 23.83
N GLU A 212 -5.42 -3.65 24.10
CA GLU A 212 -5.77 -2.37 24.73
C GLU A 212 -5.17 -1.16 23.98
N PHE A 213 -5.04 -1.25 22.65
CA PHE A 213 -4.69 -0.10 21.81
C PHE A 213 -5.92 0.71 21.39
N LEU A 214 -7.10 0.11 21.43
CA LEU A 214 -8.37 0.77 21.14
C LEU A 214 -9.25 0.79 22.40
N HIS A 215 -10.03 1.86 22.54
CA HIS A 215 -11.07 1.98 23.55
C HIS A 215 -12.32 2.64 22.95
N ALA A 216 -13.50 2.25 23.41
CA ALA A 216 -14.74 2.95 23.06
C ALA A 216 -14.88 4.21 23.92
N GLU A 217 -15.18 5.33 23.27
CA GLU A 217 -15.58 6.56 23.95
C GLU A 217 -16.89 6.30 24.71
N VAL A 218 -16.85 6.43 26.04
CA VAL A 218 -18.04 6.32 26.87
C VAL A 218 -18.81 7.63 26.70
N VAL A 219 -19.96 7.56 26.04
CA VAL A 219 -20.88 8.69 25.96
C VAL A 219 -21.55 8.79 27.34
N SER A 220 -21.08 9.71 28.18
CA SER A 220 -21.78 10.06 29.41
C SER A 220 -23.06 10.83 29.04
N GLU A 221 -24.22 10.23 29.30
CA GLU A 221 -25.52 10.93 29.22
C GLU A 221 -25.60 12.10 30.21
#